data_AF-A0A519RXP5-F1
#
_entry.id   AF-A0A519RXP5-F1
#
_cell.length_a   1.000
_cell.length_b   1.000
_cell.length_c   1.000
_cell.angle_alpha   90.00
_cell.angle_beta   90.00
_cell.angle_gamma   90.00
#
_symmetry.space_group_name_H-M   'P 1'
#
loop_
_entity.id
_entity.type
_entity.pdbx_description
1 polymer ?
#
loop_
_entity_poly.entity_id
_entity_poly.type
_entity_poly.pdbx_seq_one_letter_code
_entity_poly.pdbx_strand_id
1 'polypeptide(L)'
;MKFLSKILKPKNSVSVLLWVRDVAIYMKDKFKDVDLYEHRYKPSFVLHVARVIEADYRGEGDKKKACIDVLKALIPKLNETDIAVIEGIYDDLSKSGRITGPSSIKILKKSVLSYFHK
;
A
#
# COMPACT_ATOMS: atom_id res chain seq x y z
N MET A 1 -4.28 -11.10 -18.72
CA MET A 1 -4.08 -9.74 -18.16
C MET A 1 -5.31 -8.82 -18.31
N LYS A 2 -6.56 -9.34 -18.34
CA LYS A 2 -7.78 -8.52 -18.54
C LYS A 2 -8.59 -8.24 -17.25
N PHE A 3 -8.19 -8.80 -16.11
CA PHE A 3 -9.01 -8.78 -14.89
C PHE A 3 -8.83 -7.47 -14.09
N LEU A 4 -7.58 -6.99 -13.96
CA LEU A 4 -7.28 -5.78 -13.17
C LEU A 4 -7.73 -4.47 -13.84
N SER A 5 -7.75 -4.41 -15.18
CA SER A 5 -8.15 -3.20 -15.92
C SER A 5 -9.65 -2.87 -15.83
N LYS A 6 -10.50 -3.84 -15.43
CA LYS A 6 -11.93 -3.60 -15.17
C LYS A 6 -12.21 -3.12 -13.74
N ILE A 7 -11.34 -3.44 -12.78
CA ILE A 7 -11.50 -3.10 -11.36
C ILE A 7 -11.02 -1.67 -11.06
N LEU A 8 -10.07 -1.15 -11.85
CA LEU A 8 -9.33 0.09 -11.59
C LEU A 8 -9.99 1.39 -12.14
N LYS A 9 -11.31 1.49 -12.17
CA LYS A 9 -11.98 2.79 -12.43
C LYS A 9 -12.94 3.16 -11.30
N PRO A 10 -12.41 3.69 -10.19
CA PRO A 10 -13.25 4.29 -9.19
C PRO A 10 -13.81 5.64 -9.69
N LYS A 11 -15.14 5.77 -9.72
CA LYS A 11 -15.84 7.04 -10.05
C LYS A 11 -16.42 7.76 -8.82
N ASN A 12 -16.50 7.12 -7.64
CA ASN A 12 -17.13 7.66 -6.41
C ASN A 12 -16.38 7.22 -5.12
N SER A 13 -16.64 7.84 -3.96
CA SER A 13 -16.03 7.49 -2.65
C SER A 13 -16.14 6.00 -2.25
N VAL A 14 -17.26 5.34 -2.59
CA VAL A 14 -17.45 3.88 -2.43
C VAL A 14 -16.39 3.06 -3.16
N SER A 15 -15.91 3.56 -4.30
CA SER A 15 -14.93 2.86 -5.12
C SER A 15 -13.48 2.99 -4.64
N VAL A 16 -13.19 3.97 -3.76
CA VAL A 16 -11.90 4.03 -3.06
C VAL A 16 -11.78 2.92 -2.02
N LEU A 17 -12.84 2.69 -1.23
CA LEU A 17 -12.88 1.60 -0.25
C LEU A 17 -12.77 0.23 -0.90
N LEU A 18 -13.44 0.04 -2.04
CA LEU A 18 -13.32 -1.19 -2.84
C LEU A 18 -11.90 -1.37 -3.39
N TRP A 19 -11.26 -0.30 -3.86
CA TRP A 19 -9.88 -0.34 -4.33
C TRP A 19 -8.89 -0.69 -3.21
N VAL A 20 -9.02 -0.07 -2.03
CA VAL A 20 -8.21 -0.39 -0.83
C VAL A 20 -8.35 -1.86 -0.47
N ARG A 21 -9.59 -2.38 -0.49
CA ARG A 21 -9.88 -3.79 -0.24
C ARG A 21 -9.21 -4.70 -1.26
N ASP A 22 -9.29 -4.40 -2.55
CA ASP A 22 -8.72 -5.22 -3.62
C ASP A 22 -7.19 -5.24 -3.58
N VAL A 23 -6.56 -4.09 -3.31
CA VAL A 23 -5.10 -4.00 -3.10
C VAL A 23 -4.69 -4.80 -1.87
N ALA A 24 -5.43 -4.69 -0.76
CA ALA A 24 -5.15 -5.44 0.46
C ALA A 24 -5.30 -6.96 0.26
N ILE A 25 -6.34 -7.41 -0.48
CA ILE A 25 -6.53 -8.82 -0.84
C ILE A 25 -5.38 -9.31 -1.71
N TYR A 26 -5.00 -8.55 -2.74
CA TYR A 26 -3.88 -8.90 -3.61
C TYR A 26 -2.57 -9.03 -2.84
N MET A 27 -2.28 -8.08 -1.95
CA MET A 27 -1.08 -8.11 -1.13
C MET A 27 -1.12 -9.27 -0.14
N LYS A 28 -2.25 -9.52 0.55
CA LYS A 28 -2.40 -10.68 1.43
C LYS A 28 -2.17 -12.02 0.72
N ASP A 29 -2.69 -12.20 -0.50
CA ASP A 29 -2.43 -13.40 -1.31
C ASP A 29 -0.93 -13.56 -1.64
N LYS A 30 -0.24 -12.44 -1.93
CA LYS A 30 1.19 -12.44 -2.23
C LYS A 30 2.07 -12.63 -0.99
N PHE A 31 1.54 -12.31 0.18
CA PHE A 31 2.20 -12.35 1.48
C PHE A 31 1.65 -13.40 2.43
N LYS A 32 0.98 -14.42 1.89
CA LYS A 32 0.29 -15.42 2.71
C LYS A 32 1.20 -16.13 3.73
N ASP A 33 2.50 -16.22 3.43
CA ASP A 33 3.52 -16.89 4.25
C ASP A 33 4.38 -15.90 5.06
N VAL A 34 3.99 -14.62 5.14
CA VAL A 34 4.74 -13.54 5.77
C VAL A 34 3.95 -12.92 6.91
N ASP A 35 4.57 -12.77 8.09
CA ASP A 35 3.98 -11.96 9.15
C ASP A 35 4.17 -10.46 8.86
N LEU A 36 3.15 -9.86 8.25
CA LEU A 36 3.14 -8.42 7.96
C LEU A 36 3.24 -7.55 9.21
N TYR A 37 2.82 -8.05 10.38
CA TYR A 37 2.88 -7.28 11.63
C TYR A 37 4.32 -7.02 12.07
N GLU A 38 5.25 -7.97 11.87
CA GLU A 38 6.67 -7.77 12.16
C GLU A 38 7.32 -6.72 11.26
N HIS A 39 6.75 -6.48 10.08
CA HIS A 39 7.26 -5.54 9.10
C HIS A 39 6.57 -4.17 9.13
N ARG A 40 5.62 -3.95 10.05
CA ARG A 40 4.75 -2.76 10.07
C ARG A 40 5.47 -1.41 10.10
N TYR A 41 6.63 -1.33 10.76
CA TYR A 41 7.43 -0.09 10.82
C TYR A 41 8.58 -0.05 9.81
N LYS A 42 8.76 -1.07 8.96
CA LYS A 42 9.89 -1.07 8.03
C LYS A 42 9.62 0.00 6.95
N PRO A 43 10.50 1.00 6.76
CA PRO A 43 10.27 2.08 5.79
C PRO A 43 10.10 1.57 4.37
N SER A 44 10.75 0.46 4.02
CA SER A 44 10.59 -0.19 2.71
C SER A 44 9.19 -0.75 2.47
N PHE A 45 8.54 -1.26 3.52
CA PHE A 45 7.16 -1.76 3.44
C PHE A 45 6.17 -0.60 3.29
N VAL A 46 6.31 0.45 4.10
CA VAL A 46 5.47 1.66 4.00
C VAL A 46 5.67 2.35 2.65
N LEU A 47 6.91 2.49 2.18
CA LEU A 47 7.24 3.03 0.86
C LEU A 47 6.58 2.23 -0.27
N HIS A 48 6.52 0.91 -0.11
CA HIS A 48 5.94 0.04 -1.10
C HIS A 48 4.43 0.32 -1.26
N VAL A 49 3.70 0.37 -0.14
CA VAL A 49 2.27 0.71 -0.15
C VAL A 49 2.07 2.13 -0.68
N ALA A 50 2.85 3.11 -0.21
CA ALA A 50 2.77 4.50 -0.64
C ALA A 50 2.96 4.65 -2.17
N ARG A 51 3.88 3.90 -2.78
CA ARG A 51 4.08 3.90 -4.23
C ARG A 51 2.91 3.30 -5.01
N VAL A 52 2.25 2.26 -4.48
CA VAL A 52 1.00 1.73 -5.07
C VAL A 52 -0.07 2.81 -5.08
N ILE A 53 -0.25 3.51 -3.95
CA ILE A 53 -1.16 4.65 -3.87
C ILE A 53 -0.78 5.70 -4.91
N GLU A 54 0.49 6.11 -4.96
CA GLU A 54 0.93 7.20 -5.84
C GLU A 54 0.67 6.95 -7.33
N ALA A 55 0.80 5.70 -7.80
CA ALA A 55 0.53 5.34 -9.20
C ALA A 55 -0.96 5.14 -9.51
N ASP A 56 -1.65 4.40 -8.65
CA ASP A 56 -2.91 3.76 -9.01
C ASP A 56 -4.11 4.36 -8.26
N TYR A 57 -3.89 5.19 -7.23
CA TYR A 57 -4.94 5.91 -6.52
C TYR A 57 -5.50 7.05 -7.38
N ARG A 58 -6.80 6.95 -7.69
CA ARG A 58 -7.55 7.94 -8.47
C ARG A 58 -8.68 8.61 -7.68
N GLY A 59 -8.69 8.43 -6.35
CA GLY A 59 -9.67 9.08 -5.49
C GLY A 59 -9.36 10.58 -5.33
N GLU A 60 -10.40 11.40 -5.20
CA GLU A 60 -10.25 12.77 -4.70
C GLU A 60 -10.05 12.68 -3.17
N GLY A 61 -8.81 12.77 -2.70
CA GLY A 61 -8.52 12.70 -1.27
C GLY A 61 -7.04 12.56 -0.96
N ASP A 62 -6.73 12.61 0.34
CA ASP A 62 -5.37 12.50 0.85
C ASP A 62 -4.79 11.09 0.61
N LYS A 63 -3.72 11.03 -0.19
CA LYS A 63 -2.97 9.79 -0.48
C LYS A 63 -2.31 9.19 0.75
N LYS A 64 -1.92 10.02 1.74
CA LYS A 64 -1.38 9.55 3.02
C LYS A 64 -2.45 8.73 3.75
N LYS A 65 -3.67 9.27 3.83
CA LYS A 65 -4.82 8.55 4.42
C LYS A 65 -5.11 7.24 3.71
N ALA A 66 -5.13 7.24 2.38
CA ALA A 66 -5.33 6.02 1.59
C ALA A 66 -4.24 4.96 1.86
N CYS A 67 -2.98 5.38 2.02
CA CYS A 67 -1.88 4.49 2.39
C CYS A 67 -2.12 3.83 3.76
N ILE A 68 -2.52 4.62 4.76
CA ILE A 68 -2.82 4.13 6.11
C ILE A 68 -4.02 3.17 6.10
N ASP A 69 -5.06 3.48 5.32
CA ASP A 69 -6.25 2.61 5.22
C ASP A 69 -5.89 1.25 4.59
N VAL A 70 -5.00 1.22 3.58
CA VAL A 70 -4.45 -0.04 3.03
C VAL A 70 -3.63 -0.79 4.09
N LEU A 71 -2.79 -0.10 4.86
CA LEU A 71 -1.98 -0.72 5.91
C LEU A 71 -2.85 -1.31 7.03
N LYS A 72 -3.92 -0.63 7.44
CA LYS A 72 -4.93 -1.16 8.38
C LYS A 72 -5.64 -2.39 7.83
N ALA A 73 -6.01 -2.37 6.55
CA ALA A 73 -6.64 -3.52 5.90
C ALA A 73 -5.68 -4.72 5.79
N LEU A 74 -4.39 -4.47 5.62
CA LEU A 74 -3.32 -5.48 5.59
C LEU A 74 -3.03 -6.05 6.98
N ILE A 75 -2.99 -5.18 7.99
CA ILE A 75 -2.59 -5.48 9.36
C ILE A 75 -3.71 -5.01 10.31
N PRO A 76 -4.75 -5.84 10.54
CA PRO A 76 -5.91 -5.46 11.36
C PRO A 76 -5.57 -5.16 12.83
N LYS A 77 -4.37 -5.53 13.29
CA LYS A 77 -3.90 -5.35 14.68
C LYS A 77 -3.22 -4.00 14.94
N LEU A 78 -3.12 -3.12 13.93
CA LEU A 78 -2.49 -1.79 14.11
C LEU A 78 -3.29 -0.95 15.09
N ASN A 79 -2.62 -0.47 16.13
CA ASN A 79 -3.18 0.49 17.09
C ASN A 79 -2.85 1.94 16.69
N GLU A 80 -3.36 2.92 17.44
CA GLU A 80 -3.15 4.35 17.17
C GLU A 80 -1.68 4.77 17.26
N THR A 81 -0.91 4.18 18.17
CA THR A 81 0.53 4.42 18.28
C THR A 81 1.27 3.92 17.05
N ASP A 82 0.90 2.75 16.53
CA ASP A 82 1.50 2.20 15.31
C ASP A 82 1.24 3.11 14.11
N ILE A 83 0.02 3.65 14.02
CA ILE A 83 -0.38 4.56 12.96
C ILE A 83 0.46 5.83 13.01
N ALA A 84 0.64 6.44 14.19
CA ALA A 84 1.47 7.63 14.33
C ALA A 84 2.93 7.40 13.89
N VAL A 85 3.50 6.23 14.22
CA VAL A 85 4.86 5.86 13.77
C VAL A 85 4.91 5.69 12.25
N ILE A 86 3.92 5.01 11.67
CA ILE A 86 3.80 4.82 10.21
C ILE A 86 3.63 6.16 9.50
N GLU A 87 2.86 7.09 10.07
CA GLU A 87 2.69 8.44 9.54
C GLU A 87 4.01 9.21 9.51
N GLY A 88 4.82 9.13 10.57
CA GLY A 88 6.16 9.71 10.60
C GLY A 88 7.06 9.14 9.51
N ILE A 89 7.06 7.81 9.35
CA ILE A 89 7.81 7.14 8.27
C ILE A 89 7.34 7.61 6.90
N TYR A 90 6.03 7.71 6.69
CA TYR A 90 5.47 8.20 5.42
C TYR A 90 5.93 9.62 5.13
N ASP A 91 5.88 10.52 6.12
CA ASP A 91 6.27 11.92 5.95
C ASP A 91 7.76 12.04 5.61
N ASP A 92 8.62 11.24 6.23
CA ASP A 92 10.05 11.19 5.89
C ASP A 92 10.30 10.67 4.46
N LEU A 93 9.55 9.66 4.03
CA LEU A 93 9.61 9.14 2.67
C LEU A 93 9.09 10.15 1.63
N SER A 94 8.08 10.94 2.01
CA SER A 94 7.50 11.99 1.19
C SER A 94 8.48 13.16 1.02
N LYS A 95 9.04 13.66 2.13
CA LYS A 95 10.05 14.73 2.14
C LYS A 95 11.30 14.35 1.33
N SER A 96 11.70 13.09 1.37
CA SER A 96 12.84 12.59 0.60
C SER A 96 12.54 12.31 -0.87
N GLY A 97 11.31 12.58 -1.34
CA GLY A 97 10.91 12.38 -2.74
C GLY A 97 10.93 10.91 -3.18
N ARG A 98 10.97 9.96 -2.24
CA ARG A 98 11.10 8.52 -2.58
C ARG A 98 9.81 7.91 -3.10
N ILE A 99 8.67 8.56 -2.82
CA ILE A 99 7.33 8.07 -3.18
C ILE A 99 7.05 8.22 -4.69
N THR A 100 7.71 9.15 -5.39
CA THR A 100 7.48 9.47 -6.81
C THR A 100 8.17 8.52 -7.82
N GLY A 101 8.65 7.35 -7.35
CA GLY A 101 9.36 6.37 -8.19
C GLY A 101 8.43 5.48 -9.04
N PRO A 102 8.98 4.73 -10.02
CA PRO A 102 8.19 3.90 -10.93
C PRO A 102 7.39 2.84 -10.16
N SER A 103 6.07 2.98 -10.23
CA SER A 103 5.09 2.18 -9.50
C SER A 103 4.15 1.52 -10.50
N SER A 104 4.62 0.41 -11.08
CA SER A 104 3.67 -0.55 -11.64
C SER A 104 3.53 -1.70 -10.65
N ILE A 105 2.32 -2.19 -10.42
CA ILE A 105 2.07 -3.46 -9.73
C ILE A 105 3.00 -4.58 -10.24
N LYS A 106 3.43 -4.53 -11.51
CA LYS A 106 4.45 -5.43 -12.11
C LYS A 106 5.86 -5.26 -11.52
N ILE A 107 6.39 -4.03 -11.47
CA ILE A 107 7.70 -3.74 -10.86
C ILE A 107 7.66 -4.06 -9.36
N LEU A 108 6.55 -3.71 -8.72
CA LEU A 108 6.28 -3.97 -7.32
C LEU A 108 6.24 -5.48 -7.03
N LYS A 109 5.59 -6.30 -7.87
CA LYS A 109 5.58 -7.77 -7.75
C LYS A 109 6.99 -8.37 -7.71
N LYS A 110 7.92 -7.86 -8.51
CA LYS A 110 9.31 -8.35 -8.57
C LYS A 110 10.08 -7.96 -7.31
N SER A 111 9.97 -6.70 -6.89
CA SER A 111 10.67 -6.18 -5.70
C SER A 111 10.13 -6.78 -4.39
N VAL A 112 8.83 -7.05 -4.36
CA VAL A 112 8.13 -7.64 -3.22
C VAL A 112 8.55 -9.06 -2.95
N LEU A 113 8.49 -9.92 -3.97
CA LEU A 113 8.89 -11.32 -3.82
C LEU A 113 10.38 -11.39 -3.41
N SER A 114 11.22 -10.53 -3.98
CA SER A 114 12.63 -10.45 -3.59
C SER A 114 12.86 -9.99 -2.14
N TYR A 115 11.93 -9.27 -1.52
CA TYR A 115 12.10 -8.71 -0.18
C TYR A 115 11.77 -9.70 0.93
N PHE A 116 10.77 -10.57 0.71
CA PHE A 116 10.33 -11.55 1.72
C PHE A 116 10.89 -12.96 1.53
N HIS A 117 11.54 -13.24 0.39
CA HIS A 117 12.24 -14.51 0.13
C HIS A 117 13.73 -14.49 0.54
N LYS A 118 14.14 -13.61 1.45
CA LYS A 118 15.52 -13.52 1.93
C LYS A 118 15.66 -14.07 3.34
#